data_AF-A0A0A2UZ91-F1
#
_entry.id   AF-A0A0A2UZ91-F1
#
_cell.length_a   1.000
_cell.length_b   1.000
_cell.length_c   1.000
_cell.angle_alpha   90.00
_cell.angle_beta   90.00
_cell.angle_gamma   90.00
#
_symmetry.space_group_name_H-M   'P 1'
#
loop_
_entity.id
_entity.type
_entity.pdbx_description
1 polymer ?
#
loop_
_entity_poly.entity_id
_entity_poly.type
_entity_poly.pdbx_seq_one_letter_code
_entity_poly.pdbx_strand_id
1 'polypeptide(L)'
;MQRIILNDDLIRAKVVNIEFEGTTPEAFQEWLKAQGTLAEREFDITIYPSSFNTSERDTGFDGTVLHFYNPTKSVNEMYTIFRGSEHVEVSDWRPKDWVYNMLGIFVGQGISQYRSAQAFDEYLTEHIRRHTNIPLRKIAMGFSLGGNLAQTLQLVETRFDNVYTFNDAKPSVYQLAAIDKEFQNDIEEAFHKPLVPFSMIYGIPIYQLIKVASKRYDLKDGRVCKVSLTGDLLYAFHQVPGFLETGHEKLVQNVKDNSLRSVIESIPLSFFRELREVLFSYSIIYEKEGFDALWEEVTGIDAAVVEGLFRSIVDYREEGFHFGLIKTLLKVLKQGFGSFGEVYDRLPILSKLLIRLYNNAPNLIKLLMENGYVTHEEYIKWKENLHIIDEFIKVHASEASLDDMKVDIRLWGAILTVYQLNEKVIYSLIEDIEVGVESHDLDSLIYYLQTYDKIFL
;
A
#
# COMPACT_ATOMS: atom_id res chain seq x y z
N MET A 1 -24.06 27.83 1.70
CA MET A 1 -23.11 26.97 0.98
C MET A 1 -23.88 25.71 0.56
N GLN A 2 -23.77 25.28 -0.70
CA GLN A 2 -24.52 24.12 -1.19
C GLN A 2 -23.97 22.83 -0.55
N ARG A 3 -24.85 21.94 -0.08
CA ARG A 3 -24.46 20.66 0.53
C ARG A 3 -23.90 19.77 -0.57
N ILE A 4 -22.71 19.18 -0.35
CA ILE A 4 -22.12 18.22 -1.31
C ILE A 4 -23.07 17.04 -1.51
N ILE A 5 -23.04 16.44 -2.69
CA ILE A 5 -23.92 15.31 -3.04
C ILE A 5 -23.64 14.11 -2.13
N LEU A 6 -22.39 13.62 -2.10
CA LEU A 6 -21.95 12.54 -1.22
C LEU A 6 -21.57 13.11 0.17
N ASN A 7 -22.56 13.54 0.94
CA ASN A 7 -22.34 14.22 2.23
C ASN A 7 -22.21 13.29 3.45
N ASP A 8 -22.46 12.00 3.29
CA ASP A 8 -22.43 11.01 4.37
C ASP A 8 -21.17 10.11 4.33
N ASP A 9 -20.64 9.72 5.50
CA ASP A 9 -19.44 8.90 5.62
C ASP A 9 -19.64 7.49 5.08
N LEU A 10 -20.77 6.86 5.39
CA LEU A 10 -21.09 5.51 4.96
C LEU A 10 -21.31 5.44 3.45
N ILE A 11 -22.01 6.41 2.86
CA ILE A 11 -22.15 6.52 1.40
C ILE A 11 -20.79 6.74 0.73
N ARG A 12 -19.93 7.62 1.27
CA ARG A 12 -18.58 7.83 0.73
C ARG A 12 -17.73 6.57 0.81
N ALA A 13 -17.71 5.87 1.95
CA ALA A 13 -16.99 4.61 2.14
C ALA A 13 -17.44 3.55 1.12
N LYS A 14 -18.76 3.38 0.97
CA LYS A 14 -19.34 2.49 -0.05
C LYS A 14 -18.96 2.87 -1.47
N VAL A 15 -18.92 4.16 -1.81
CA VAL A 15 -18.52 4.64 -3.15
C VAL A 15 -17.03 4.40 -3.41
N VAL A 16 -16.17 4.52 -2.40
CA VAL A 16 -14.74 4.16 -2.50
C VAL A 16 -14.54 2.65 -2.69
N ASN A 17 -15.46 1.81 -2.18
CA ASN A 17 -15.42 0.35 -2.32
C ASN A 17 -16.03 -0.18 -3.64
N ILE A 18 -16.49 0.69 -4.55
CA ILE A 18 -17.01 0.26 -5.86
C ILE A 18 -15.87 0.17 -6.87
N GLU A 19 -15.73 -1.01 -7.49
CA GLU A 19 -14.95 -1.16 -8.71
C GLU A 19 -15.76 -0.58 -9.89
N PHE A 20 -15.27 0.52 -10.46
CA PHE A 20 -15.97 1.22 -11.54
C PHE A 20 -15.72 0.63 -12.94
N GLU A 21 -14.86 -0.38 -13.06
CA GLU A 21 -14.67 -1.09 -14.33
C GLU A 21 -16.00 -1.75 -14.79
N GLY A 22 -16.39 -1.50 -16.03
CA GLY A 22 -17.69 -1.94 -16.57
C GLY A 22 -18.95 -1.26 -15.99
N THR A 23 -18.82 -0.39 -14.98
CA THR A 23 -19.97 0.31 -14.37
C THR A 23 -20.45 1.46 -15.26
N THR A 24 -21.71 1.43 -15.68
CA THR A 24 -22.31 2.56 -16.44
C THR A 24 -22.82 3.67 -15.51
N PRO A 25 -22.90 4.93 -15.98
CA PRO A 25 -23.49 6.03 -15.22
C PRO A 25 -24.92 5.76 -14.76
N GLU A 26 -25.74 5.06 -15.55
CA GLU A 26 -27.10 4.67 -15.20
C GLU A 26 -27.12 3.66 -14.06
N ALA A 27 -26.28 2.63 -14.11
CA ALA A 27 -26.19 1.61 -13.07
C ALA A 27 -25.76 2.23 -11.73
N PHE A 28 -24.75 3.11 -11.75
CA PHE A 28 -24.32 3.84 -10.56
C PHE A 28 -25.38 4.83 -10.05
N GLN A 29 -26.16 5.46 -10.95
CA GLN A 29 -27.25 6.34 -10.56
C GLN A 29 -28.41 5.58 -9.88
N GLU A 30 -28.78 4.39 -10.37
CA GLU A 30 -29.77 3.54 -9.69
C GLU A 30 -29.24 3.02 -8.35
N TRP A 31 -27.95 2.69 -8.25
CA TRP A 31 -27.31 2.34 -6.98
C TRP A 31 -27.40 3.49 -5.96
N LEU A 32 -27.08 4.73 -6.35
CA LEU A 32 -27.18 5.91 -5.47
C LEU A 32 -28.62 6.18 -5.00
N LYS A 33 -29.64 5.95 -5.85
CA LYS A 33 -31.05 6.00 -5.45
C LYS A 33 -31.40 4.92 -4.44
N ALA A 34 -30.93 3.68 -4.66
CA ALA A 34 -31.16 2.56 -3.75
C ALA A 34 -30.52 2.77 -2.37
N GLN A 35 -29.43 3.53 -2.28
CA GLN A 35 -28.85 3.96 -1.00
C GLN A 35 -29.62 5.11 -0.31
N GLY A 36 -30.68 5.66 -0.94
CA GLY A 36 -31.44 6.79 -0.40
C GLY A 36 -30.75 8.15 -0.56
N THR A 37 -29.60 8.21 -1.25
CA THR A 37 -28.82 9.44 -1.44
C THR A 37 -29.51 10.42 -2.38
N LEU A 38 -30.34 9.93 -3.31
CA LEU A 38 -30.96 10.71 -4.39
C LEU A 38 -32.47 10.55 -4.48
N ALA A 39 -33.17 11.69 -4.49
CA ALA A 39 -34.57 11.79 -4.87
C ALA A 39 -34.67 12.18 -6.36
N GLU A 40 -35.01 11.21 -7.21
CA GLU A 40 -35.18 11.37 -8.66
C GLU A 40 -33.91 11.86 -9.43
N ARG A 41 -34.01 12.05 -10.75
CA ARG A 41 -32.87 12.43 -11.62
C ARG A 41 -32.53 13.92 -11.45
N GLU A 42 -31.79 14.24 -10.38
CA GLU A 42 -31.41 15.63 -10.07
C GLU A 42 -30.17 16.15 -10.81
N PHE A 43 -29.42 15.29 -11.51
CA PHE A 43 -28.19 15.65 -12.24
C PHE A 43 -27.76 14.55 -13.22
N ASP A 44 -26.88 14.94 -14.13
CA ASP A 44 -26.13 14.04 -15.00
C ASP A 44 -24.87 13.56 -14.26
N ILE A 45 -24.47 12.29 -14.50
CA ILE A 45 -23.24 11.70 -13.97
C ILE A 45 -22.36 11.29 -15.15
N THR A 46 -21.08 11.66 -15.12
CA THR A 46 -20.05 11.11 -16.01
C THR A 46 -18.99 10.40 -15.16
N ILE A 47 -18.53 9.24 -15.63
CA ILE A 47 -17.50 8.43 -14.97
C ILE A 47 -16.26 8.45 -15.86
N TYR A 48 -15.12 8.85 -15.31
CA TYR A 48 -13.83 8.89 -16.00
C TYR A 48 -12.83 7.98 -15.28
N PRO A 49 -12.45 6.82 -15.84
CA PRO A 49 -11.41 5.97 -15.28
C PRO A 49 -10.00 6.55 -15.51
N SER A 50 -9.02 6.07 -14.75
CA SER A 50 -7.57 6.35 -14.88
C SER A 50 -7.07 6.26 -16.33
N SER A 51 -7.51 5.23 -17.06
CA SER A 51 -7.21 4.98 -18.48
C SER A 51 -7.66 6.08 -19.44
N PHE A 52 -8.49 7.04 -19.01
CA PHE A 52 -8.85 8.23 -19.77
C PHE A 52 -7.67 9.23 -19.91
N ASN A 53 -6.62 9.08 -19.11
CA ASN A 53 -5.34 9.81 -19.24
C ASN A 53 -4.18 8.83 -19.44
N THR A 54 -3.87 8.50 -20.69
CA THR A 54 -2.85 7.50 -21.04
C THR A 54 -1.42 8.04 -20.83
N SER A 55 -0.86 7.86 -19.64
CA SER A 55 0.60 7.87 -19.46
C SER A 55 1.21 6.59 -20.04
N GLU A 56 2.25 6.71 -20.88
CA GLU A 56 2.87 5.54 -21.56
C GLU A 56 3.57 4.55 -20.60
N ARG A 57 3.82 4.96 -19.36
CA ARG A 57 4.42 4.11 -18.32
C ARG A 57 3.36 3.75 -17.29
N ASP A 58 3.14 2.45 -17.12
CA ASP A 58 2.38 1.92 -16.00
C ASP A 58 3.11 2.16 -14.68
N THR A 59 2.35 2.54 -13.65
CA THR A 59 2.84 2.91 -12.31
C THR A 59 2.09 2.16 -11.20
N GLY A 60 1.11 1.30 -11.52
CA GLY A 60 0.13 0.77 -10.56
C GLY A 60 -0.94 1.77 -10.12
N PHE A 61 -0.86 3.04 -10.53
CA PHE A 61 -1.86 4.03 -10.19
C PHE A 61 -3.21 3.74 -10.84
N ASP A 62 -4.23 3.45 -10.03
CA ASP A 62 -5.63 3.46 -10.43
C ASP A 62 -6.48 4.49 -9.66
N GLY A 63 -7.50 4.99 -10.34
CA GLY A 63 -8.42 5.99 -9.83
C GLY A 63 -9.57 6.25 -10.78
N THR A 64 -10.67 6.78 -10.24
CA THR A 64 -11.88 7.10 -10.99
C THR A 64 -12.39 8.48 -10.59
N VAL A 65 -12.81 9.30 -11.55
CA VAL A 65 -13.51 10.55 -11.29
C VAL A 65 -14.99 10.39 -11.59
N LEU A 66 -15.81 10.74 -10.60
CA LEU A 66 -17.25 10.93 -10.76
C LEU A 66 -17.54 12.42 -10.90
N HIS A 67 -18.05 12.82 -12.07
CA HIS A 67 -18.47 14.19 -12.34
C HIS A 67 -19.99 14.30 -12.27
N PHE A 68 -20.48 15.11 -11.33
CA PHE A 68 -21.90 15.39 -11.15
C PHE A 68 -22.23 16.79 -11.67
N TYR A 69 -23.20 16.89 -12.58
CA TYR A 69 -23.51 18.14 -13.26
C TYR A 69 -25.02 18.41 -13.34
N ASN A 70 -25.43 19.62 -12.94
CA ASN A 70 -26.75 20.17 -13.27
C ASN A 70 -26.66 21.70 -13.37
N PRO A 71 -26.78 22.29 -14.59
CA PRO A 71 -26.66 23.72 -14.75
C PRO A 71 -27.81 24.51 -14.12
N THR A 72 -29.04 23.99 -14.19
CA THR A 72 -30.25 24.59 -13.59
C THR A 72 -30.15 24.71 -12.07
N LYS A 73 -29.43 23.79 -11.42
CA LYS A 73 -29.17 23.78 -9.97
C LYS A 73 -27.78 24.30 -9.58
N SER A 74 -27.00 24.81 -10.55
CA SER A 74 -25.61 25.26 -10.36
C SER A 74 -24.69 24.19 -9.74
N VAL A 75 -24.94 22.91 -10.02
CA VAL A 75 -24.14 21.78 -9.57
C VAL A 75 -23.03 21.51 -10.58
N ASN A 76 -21.79 21.51 -10.09
CA ASN A 76 -20.60 21.08 -10.83
C ASN A 76 -19.59 20.52 -9.81
N GLU A 77 -19.75 19.25 -9.43
CA GLU A 77 -18.91 18.59 -8.40
C GLU A 77 -18.11 17.43 -9.02
N MET A 78 -16.79 17.43 -8.82
CA MET A 78 -15.85 16.39 -9.24
C MET A 78 -15.36 15.64 -8.01
N TYR A 79 -15.62 14.34 -7.95
CA TYR A 79 -15.14 13.43 -6.92
C TYR A 79 -14.04 12.55 -7.50
N THR A 80 -12.79 12.81 -7.13
CA THR A 80 -11.64 11.97 -7.50
C THR A 80 -11.48 10.87 -6.45
N ILE A 81 -11.72 9.63 -6.86
CA ILE A 81 -11.53 8.42 -6.06
C ILE A 81 -10.16 7.85 -6.42
N PHE A 82 -9.26 7.78 -5.45
CA PHE A 82 -7.97 7.11 -5.59
C PHE A 82 -8.09 5.70 -4.99
N ARG A 83 -7.64 4.67 -5.73
CA ARG A 83 -7.79 3.27 -5.29
C ARG A 83 -6.80 2.94 -4.16
N GLY A 84 -7.19 1.99 -3.32
CA GLY A 84 -6.27 1.35 -2.36
C GLY A 84 -5.31 0.39 -3.06
N SER A 85 -4.38 -0.19 -2.32
CA SER A 85 -3.43 -1.16 -2.87
C SER A 85 -4.11 -2.47 -3.26
N GLU A 86 -3.85 -2.95 -4.48
CA GLU A 86 -4.32 -4.27 -4.93
C GLU A 86 -3.37 -5.40 -4.47
N HIS A 87 -3.91 -6.60 -4.24
CA HIS A 87 -3.12 -7.74 -3.77
C HIS A 87 -2.33 -8.39 -4.92
N VAL A 88 -2.94 -8.54 -6.09
CA VAL A 88 -2.32 -8.94 -7.36
C VAL A 88 -3.16 -8.32 -8.48
N GLU A 89 -2.56 -7.56 -9.40
CA GLU A 89 -3.23 -7.15 -10.63
C GLU A 89 -3.52 -8.43 -11.44
N VAL A 90 -4.77 -8.68 -11.86
CA VAL A 90 -5.15 -9.99 -12.45
C VAL A 90 -4.32 -10.37 -13.70
N SER A 91 -3.70 -9.39 -14.35
CA SER A 91 -2.80 -9.54 -15.50
C SER A 91 -1.31 -9.35 -15.21
N ASP A 92 -0.90 -8.94 -14.00
CA ASP A 92 0.49 -8.68 -13.63
C ASP A 92 0.82 -9.17 -12.20
N TRP A 93 1.84 -10.03 -12.08
CA TRP A 93 2.29 -10.60 -10.80
C TRP A 93 3.07 -9.61 -9.92
N ARG A 94 3.39 -8.42 -10.44
CA ARG A 94 4.18 -7.39 -9.77
C ARG A 94 3.28 -6.60 -8.80
N PRO A 95 3.50 -6.63 -7.48
CA PRO A 95 2.67 -5.91 -6.51
C PRO A 95 3.08 -4.43 -6.42
N LYS A 96 2.84 -3.66 -7.50
CA LYS A 96 3.33 -2.28 -7.69
C LYS A 96 2.95 -1.35 -6.54
N ASP A 97 1.73 -1.46 -6.04
CA ASP A 97 1.20 -0.67 -4.93
C ASP A 97 1.91 -0.94 -3.60
N TRP A 98 2.17 -2.21 -3.29
CA TRP A 98 2.89 -2.59 -2.07
C TRP A 98 4.35 -2.14 -2.12
N VAL A 99 4.96 -2.17 -3.30
CA VAL A 99 6.28 -1.59 -3.53
C VAL A 99 6.24 -0.07 -3.33
N TYR A 100 5.21 0.63 -3.83
CA TYR A 100 5.05 2.06 -3.61
C TYR A 100 4.76 2.42 -2.14
N ASN A 101 4.00 1.61 -1.40
CA ASN A 101 3.82 1.77 0.05
C ASN A 101 5.16 1.67 0.80
N MET A 102 5.98 0.67 0.47
CA MET A 102 7.25 0.45 1.16
C MET A 102 8.35 1.44 0.75
N LEU A 103 8.45 1.76 -0.54
CA LEU A 103 9.51 2.62 -1.05
C LEU A 103 9.05 4.10 -1.10
N GLY A 104 7.94 4.38 -1.79
CA GLY A 104 7.43 5.75 -1.97
C GLY A 104 6.99 6.39 -0.65
N ILE A 105 6.13 5.71 0.10
CA ILE A 105 5.55 6.24 1.34
C ILE A 105 6.53 6.09 2.53
N PHE A 106 7.00 4.87 2.83
CA PHE A 106 7.78 4.62 4.06
C PHE A 106 9.26 5.02 3.98
N VAL A 107 9.91 4.85 2.84
CA VAL A 107 11.33 5.22 2.62
C VAL A 107 11.46 6.65 2.06
N GLY A 108 10.49 7.12 1.27
CA GLY A 108 10.56 8.40 0.56
C GLY A 108 11.33 8.31 -0.75
N GLN A 109 11.15 7.24 -1.53
CA GLN A 109 11.79 7.01 -2.84
C GLN A 109 10.82 6.28 -3.76
N GLY A 110 10.56 6.79 -4.96
CA GLY A 110 9.38 6.43 -5.74
C GLY A 110 8.30 7.48 -5.60
N ILE A 111 8.23 8.43 -6.55
CA ILE A 111 7.18 9.45 -6.63
C ILE A 111 6.20 9.21 -7.80
N SER A 112 6.29 8.04 -8.45
CA SER A 112 5.56 7.67 -9.66
C SER A 112 4.05 7.79 -9.50
N GLN A 113 3.45 7.07 -8.54
CA GLN A 113 2.00 7.10 -8.34
C GLN A 113 1.48 8.48 -7.88
N TYR A 114 2.25 9.22 -7.07
CA TYR A 114 1.91 10.62 -6.76
C TYR A 114 1.82 11.48 -8.04
N ARG A 115 2.79 11.34 -8.95
CA ARG A 115 2.78 12.10 -10.22
C ARG A 115 1.66 11.64 -11.15
N SER A 116 1.34 10.34 -11.20
CA SER A 116 0.17 9.82 -11.92
C SER A 116 -1.13 10.38 -11.37
N ALA A 117 -1.31 10.36 -10.04
CA ALA A 117 -2.46 10.93 -9.34
C ALA A 117 -2.61 12.44 -9.57
N GLN A 118 -1.51 13.19 -9.52
CA GLN A 118 -1.46 14.61 -9.86
C GLN A 118 -1.90 14.85 -11.30
N ALA A 119 -1.28 14.16 -12.27
CA ALA A 119 -1.54 14.36 -13.69
C ALA A 119 -2.99 13.98 -14.07
N PHE A 120 -3.54 12.92 -13.49
CA PHE A 120 -4.93 12.49 -13.67
C PHE A 120 -5.92 13.56 -13.20
N ASP A 121 -5.75 14.05 -11.97
CA ASP A 121 -6.58 15.12 -11.42
C ASP A 121 -6.44 16.44 -12.20
N GLU A 122 -5.22 16.81 -12.62
CA GLU A 122 -4.95 18.00 -13.45
C GLU A 122 -5.65 17.90 -14.80
N TYR A 123 -5.47 16.80 -15.50
CA TYR A 123 -6.06 16.56 -16.81
C TYR A 123 -7.59 16.64 -16.76
N LEU A 124 -8.23 15.96 -15.80
CA LEU A 124 -9.69 15.93 -15.68
C LEU A 124 -10.26 17.24 -15.14
N THR A 125 -9.57 17.94 -14.24
CA THR A 125 -9.93 19.29 -13.80
C THR A 125 -10.05 20.23 -15.01
N GLU A 126 -9.05 20.22 -15.89
CA GLU A 126 -9.03 21.07 -17.09
C GLU A 126 -9.97 20.58 -18.19
N HIS A 127 -10.17 19.27 -18.33
CA HIS A 127 -11.17 18.70 -19.22
C HIS A 127 -12.58 19.19 -18.84
N ILE A 128 -12.97 19.04 -17.57
CA ILE A 128 -14.30 19.45 -17.09
C ILE A 128 -14.47 20.97 -17.20
N ARG A 129 -13.51 21.77 -16.72
CA ARG A 129 -13.59 23.25 -16.77
C ARG A 129 -13.78 23.84 -18.18
N ARG A 130 -13.27 23.18 -19.23
CA ARG A 130 -13.46 23.63 -20.62
C ARG A 130 -14.89 23.47 -21.14
N HIS A 131 -15.71 22.65 -20.49
CA HIS A 131 -17.06 22.31 -20.92
C HIS A 131 -18.18 22.88 -20.01
N THR A 132 -17.83 23.61 -18.94
CA THR A 132 -18.80 24.22 -18.02
C THR A 132 -18.33 25.58 -17.52
N ASN A 133 -19.26 26.55 -17.47
CA ASN A 133 -19.03 27.90 -16.92
C ASN A 133 -19.36 27.99 -15.41
N ILE A 134 -19.73 26.89 -14.77
CA ILE A 134 -20.06 26.83 -13.34
C ILE A 134 -18.78 26.50 -12.57
N PRO A 135 -18.45 27.21 -11.47
CA PRO A 135 -17.28 26.90 -10.65
C PRO A 135 -17.23 25.41 -10.27
N LEU A 136 -16.14 24.74 -10.62
CA LEU A 136 -15.95 23.32 -10.32
C LEU A 136 -15.55 23.16 -8.85
N ARG A 137 -16.38 22.46 -8.08
CA ARG A 137 -16.03 22.00 -6.74
C ARG A 137 -15.31 20.66 -6.83
N LYS A 138 -14.24 20.49 -6.07
CA LYS A 138 -13.39 19.29 -6.12
C LYS A 138 -13.32 18.58 -4.77
N ILE A 139 -13.59 17.30 -4.78
CA ILE A 139 -13.54 16.42 -3.62
C ILE A 139 -12.58 15.28 -3.94
N ALA A 140 -11.64 14.96 -3.05
CA ALA A 140 -10.87 13.72 -3.12
C ALA A 140 -11.43 12.69 -2.14
N MET A 141 -11.39 11.41 -2.53
CA MET A 141 -11.74 10.28 -1.67
C MET A 141 -10.73 9.15 -1.88
N GLY A 142 -10.48 8.35 -0.85
CA GLY A 142 -9.61 7.19 -0.99
C GLY A 142 -9.49 6.32 0.26
N PHE A 143 -9.15 5.06 0.05
CA PHE A 143 -8.87 4.07 1.10
C PHE A 143 -7.41 3.67 1.06
N SER A 144 -6.79 3.35 2.21
CA SER A 144 -5.39 2.90 2.28
C SER A 144 -4.42 3.83 1.52
N LEU A 145 -3.71 3.33 0.50
CA LEU A 145 -2.86 4.06 -0.44
C LEU A 145 -3.59 5.20 -1.18
N GLY A 146 -4.83 5.01 -1.61
CA GLY A 146 -5.63 6.09 -2.20
C GLY A 146 -5.86 7.24 -1.22
N GLY A 147 -6.02 6.91 0.06
CA GLY A 147 -6.07 7.87 1.16
C GLY A 147 -4.74 8.63 1.35
N ASN A 148 -3.59 7.97 1.14
CA ASN A 148 -2.28 8.62 1.11
C ASN A 148 -2.17 9.64 -0.02
N LEU A 149 -2.53 9.24 -1.25
CA LEU A 149 -2.42 10.08 -2.44
C LEU A 149 -3.31 11.32 -2.31
N ALA A 150 -4.56 11.14 -1.86
CA ALA A 150 -5.50 12.23 -1.61
C ALA A 150 -4.95 13.29 -0.64
N GLN A 151 -4.40 12.84 0.50
CA GLN A 151 -3.83 13.72 1.51
C GLN A 151 -2.53 14.39 1.04
N THR A 152 -1.66 13.64 0.37
CA THR A 152 -0.36 14.16 -0.10
C THR A 152 -0.56 15.23 -1.17
N LEU A 153 -1.50 15.03 -2.11
CA LEU A 153 -1.91 16.06 -3.06
C LEU A 153 -2.52 17.29 -2.37
N GLN A 154 -3.29 17.10 -1.31
CA GLN A 154 -3.85 18.23 -0.56
C GLN A 154 -2.77 19.02 0.20
N LEU A 155 -1.83 18.35 0.86
CA LEU A 155 -0.73 18.99 1.60
C LEU A 155 0.21 19.78 0.69
N VAL A 156 0.60 19.21 -0.46
CA VAL A 156 1.61 19.80 -1.35
C VAL A 156 0.98 20.84 -2.30
N GLU A 157 -0.21 20.56 -2.83
CA GLU A 157 -0.78 21.29 -3.99
C GLU A 157 -2.14 21.96 -3.67
N THR A 158 -2.73 21.73 -2.48
CA THR A 158 -4.01 22.34 -2.03
C THR A 158 -5.17 22.22 -3.05
N ARG A 159 -5.35 21.01 -3.62
CA ARG A 159 -6.13 20.80 -4.85
C ARG A 159 -7.64 20.63 -4.67
N PHE A 160 -8.09 20.36 -3.45
CA PHE A 160 -9.46 19.94 -3.15
C PHE A 160 -10.14 20.87 -2.14
N ASP A 161 -11.45 21.06 -2.33
CA ASP A 161 -12.32 21.73 -1.35
C ASP A 161 -12.53 20.83 -0.12
N ASN A 162 -12.55 19.51 -0.32
CA ASN A 162 -12.65 18.50 0.74
C ASN A 162 -11.88 17.22 0.36
N VAL A 163 -11.32 16.55 1.36
CA VAL A 163 -10.68 15.23 1.25
C VAL A 163 -11.33 14.29 2.26
N TYR A 164 -11.76 13.11 1.83
CA TYR A 164 -12.37 12.09 2.68
C TYR A 164 -11.59 10.78 2.60
N THR A 165 -10.95 10.36 3.69
CA THR A 165 -10.18 9.11 3.71
C THR A 165 -10.76 8.07 4.66
N PHE A 166 -10.52 6.81 4.32
CA PHE A 166 -10.96 5.63 5.06
C PHE A 166 -9.76 4.73 5.31
N ASN A 167 -9.44 4.42 6.57
CA ASN A 167 -8.25 3.66 6.99
C ASN A 167 -7.00 3.98 6.15
N ASP A 168 -6.61 5.26 6.06
CA ASP A 168 -5.54 5.67 5.16
C ASP A 168 -4.13 5.30 5.61
N ALA A 169 -3.25 5.10 4.64
CA ALA A 169 -1.82 5.21 4.87
C ALA A 169 -1.44 6.70 5.01
N LYS A 170 -1.07 7.14 6.21
CA LYS A 170 -0.71 8.55 6.46
C LYS A 170 0.47 9.01 5.58
N PRO A 171 0.52 10.29 5.14
CA PRO A 171 1.71 10.85 4.51
C PRO A 171 2.92 10.80 5.46
N SER A 172 4.12 10.54 4.93
CA SER A 172 5.35 10.55 5.73
C SER A 172 6.23 11.77 5.42
N VAL A 173 7.04 12.21 6.39
CA VAL A 173 8.03 13.28 6.17
C VAL A 173 9.07 12.90 5.11
N TYR A 174 9.35 11.61 4.93
CA TYR A 174 10.30 11.13 3.91
C TYR A 174 9.67 11.20 2.52
N GLN A 175 8.41 10.78 2.39
CA GLN A 175 7.62 10.90 1.18
C GLN A 175 7.49 12.36 0.74
N LEU A 176 7.10 13.25 1.65
CA LEU A 176 6.96 14.68 1.36
C LEU A 176 8.31 15.30 0.95
N ALA A 177 9.42 14.94 1.61
CA ALA A 177 10.74 15.47 1.25
C ALA A 177 11.26 15.00 -0.12
N ALA A 178 10.71 13.91 -0.66
CA ALA A 178 11.01 13.43 -2.01
C ALA A 178 10.09 14.03 -3.09
N ILE A 179 8.84 14.36 -2.73
CA ILE A 179 7.83 14.93 -3.63
C ILE A 179 7.95 16.45 -3.76
N ASP A 180 8.08 17.13 -2.62
CA ASP A 180 8.02 18.59 -2.48
C ASP A 180 9.44 19.15 -2.36
N LYS A 181 9.93 19.75 -3.46
CA LYS A 181 11.29 20.29 -3.53
C LYS A 181 11.49 21.49 -2.61
N GLU A 182 10.45 22.26 -2.30
CA GLU A 182 10.58 23.36 -1.35
C GLU A 182 10.68 22.83 0.08
N PHE A 183 9.91 21.79 0.46
CA PHE A 183 10.07 21.14 1.75
C PHE A 183 11.46 20.51 1.91
N GLN A 184 12.01 19.95 0.83
CA GLN A 184 13.41 19.50 0.82
C GLN A 184 14.37 20.66 1.15
N ASN A 185 14.17 21.83 0.54
CA ASN A 185 14.98 23.02 0.82
C ASN A 185 14.80 23.52 2.27
N ASP A 186 13.57 23.50 2.82
CA ASP A 186 13.28 23.87 4.21
C ASP A 186 14.04 22.98 5.21
N ILE A 187 14.22 21.69 4.88
CA ILE A 187 15.05 20.75 5.66
C ILE A 187 16.53 21.11 5.50
N GLU A 188 17.02 21.31 4.27
CA GLU A 188 18.42 21.65 4.00
C GLU A 188 18.87 22.93 4.71
N GLU A 189 18.02 23.96 4.72
CA GLU A 189 18.24 25.22 5.46
C GLU A 189 18.22 24.98 6.98
N ALA A 190 17.19 24.28 7.49
CA ALA A 190 17.06 24.03 8.93
C ALA A 190 18.26 23.30 9.56
N PHE A 191 18.94 22.43 8.80
CA PHE A 191 20.08 21.64 9.27
C PHE A 191 21.43 22.04 8.67
N HIS A 192 21.46 23.04 7.77
CA HIS A 192 22.65 23.54 7.08
C HIS A 192 23.43 22.43 6.36
N LYS A 193 22.70 21.50 5.72
CA LYS A 193 23.26 20.30 5.06
C LYS A 193 22.44 19.95 3.81
N PRO A 194 23.07 19.68 2.66
CA PRO A 194 22.36 19.16 1.50
C PRO A 194 21.87 17.72 1.74
N LEU A 195 20.70 17.39 1.20
CA LEU A 195 20.15 16.04 1.17
C LEU A 195 20.62 15.28 -0.08
N VAL A 196 21.94 15.27 -0.30
CA VAL A 196 22.59 14.61 -1.43
C VAL A 196 23.72 13.70 -0.91
N PRO A 197 23.59 12.36 -1.05
CA PRO A 197 22.40 11.62 -1.49
C PRO A 197 21.22 11.77 -0.53
N PHE A 198 20.00 11.47 -0.99
CA PHE A 198 18.77 11.65 -0.21
C PHE A 198 18.79 10.94 1.16
N SER A 199 19.46 9.79 1.27
CA SER A 199 19.65 9.05 2.53
C SER A 199 20.28 9.83 3.68
N MET A 200 20.89 10.98 3.43
CA MET A 200 21.29 11.94 4.48
C MET A 200 20.10 12.34 5.39
N ILE A 201 18.86 12.26 4.89
CA ILE A 201 17.64 12.54 5.67
C ILE A 201 17.47 11.59 6.86
N TYR A 202 17.90 10.33 6.77
CA TYR A 202 17.77 9.35 7.86
C TYR A 202 18.71 9.63 9.04
N GLY A 203 19.75 10.46 8.82
CA GLY A 203 20.61 10.98 9.88
C GLY A 203 20.00 12.12 10.70
N ILE A 204 18.85 12.67 10.28
CA ILE A 204 18.17 13.77 10.97
C ILE A 204 17.18 13.17 12.00
N PRO A 205 17.20 13.62 13.28
CA PRO A 205 16.25 13.14 14.27
C PRO A 205 14.80 13.40 13.86
N ILE A 206 13.96 12.36 13.91
CA ILE A 206 12.62 12.37 13.31
C ILE A 206 11.70 13.48 13.83
N TYR A 207 11.79 13.82 15.12
CA TYR A 207 11.03 14.92 15.72
C TYR A 207 11.41 16.30 15.13
N GLN A 208 12.62 16.44 14.59
CA GLN A 208 13.07 17.66 13.93
C GLN A 208 12.51 17.74 12.51
N LEU A 209 12.47 16.63 11.76
CA LEU A 209 11.80 16.56 10.45
C LEU A 209 10.30 16.90 10.57
N ILE A 210 9.60 16.28 11.54
CA ILE A 210 8.20 16.60 11.85
C ILE A 210 8.05 18.09 12.19
N LYS A 211 8.96 18.67 12.97
CA LYS A 211 8.93 20.11 13.30
C LYS A 211 9.14 21.03 12.08
N VAL A 212 9.87 20.61 11.05
CA VAL A 212 9.95 21.36 9.78
C VAL A 212 8.63 21.19 9.01
N ALA A 213 8.10 19.97 8.90
CA ALA A 213 6.82 19.70 8.23
C ALA A 213 5.66 20.51 8.83
N SER A 214 5.54 20.55 10.17
CA SER A 214 4.51 21.32 10.88
C SER A 214 4.65 22.84 10.78
N LYS A 215 5.74 23.37 10.21
CA LYS A 215 5.85 24.80 9.86
C LYS A 215 5.39 25.09 8.43
N ARG A 216 5.63 24.15 7.52
CA ARG A 216 5.32 24.29 6.10
C ARG A 216 3.86 24.00 5.80
N TYR A 217 3.36 22.88 6.30
CA TYR A 217 2.03 22.36 5.97
C TYR A 217 1.01 22.69 7.05
N ASP A 218 -0.23 23.01 6.63
CA ASP A 218 -1.38 23.02 7.54
C ASP A 218 -1.82 21.59 7.86
N LEU A 219 -1.13 20.97 8.81
CA LEU A 219 -1.46 19.64 9.32
C LEU A 219 -2.83 19.57 10.00
N LYS A 220 -3.52 20.70 10.20
CA LYS A 220 -4.88 20.78 10.76
C LYS A 220 -5.90 21.30 9.75
N ASP A 221 -5.61 21.19 8.45
CA ASP A 221 -6.52 21.59 7.37
C ASP A 221 -7.89 20.92 7.57
N GLY A 222 -8.89 21.74 7.94
CA GLY A 222 -10.25 21.30 8.21
C GLY A 222 -11.01 20.78 6.98
N ARG A 223 -10.38 20.81 5.79
CA ARG A 223 -10.87 20.14 4.58
C ARG A 223 -10.56 18.65 4.55
N VAL A 224 -9.57 18.18 5.31
CA VAL A 224 -9.18 16.77 5.42
C VAL A 224 -9.96 16.10 6.54
N CYS A 225 -10.87 15.20 6.18
CA CYS A 225 -11.70 14.41 7.09
C CYS A 225 -11.39 12.93 6.89
N LYS A 226 -11.08 12.22 7.98
CA LYS A 226 -10.64 10.83 7.95
C LYS A 226 -11.54 9.98 8.83
N VAL A 227 -11.78 8.73 8.44
CA VAL A 227 -12.44 7.73 9.28
C VAL A 227 -11.51 6.54 9.42
N SER A 228 -11.22 6.12 10.64
CA SER A 228 -10.29 5.01 10.91
C SER A 228 -10.92 3.99 11.84
N LEU A 229 -10.92 2.73 11.42
CA LEU A 229 -11.25 1.59 12.27
C LEU A 229 -10.07 1.34 13.22
N THR A 230 -10.31 1.30 14.52
CA THR A 230 -9.23 1.19 15.52
C THR A 230 -8.52 -0.17 15.56
N GLY A 231 -9.13 -1.20 14.97
CA GLY A 231 -8.55 -2.54 14.83
C GLY A 231 -7.78 -2.77 13.54
N ASP A 232 -7.73 -1.79 12.64
CA ASP A 232 -7.09 -1.85 11.32
C ASP A 232 -5.55 -1.80 11.42
N LEU A 233 -4.87 -2.47 10.48
CA LEU A 233 -3.40 -2.55 10.47
C LEU A 233 -2.75 -1.18 10.19
N LEU A 234 -3.24 -0.41 9.23
CA LEU A 234 -2.72 0.91 8.90
C LEU A 234 -2.89 1.86 10.08
N TYR A 235 -4.01 1.80 10.79
CA TYR A 235 -4.20 2.54 12.04
C TYR A 235 -3.15 2.17 13.11
N ALA A 236 -2.79 0.88 13.25
CA ALA A 236 -1.68 0.47 14.11
C ALA A 236 -0.31 0.98 13.62
N PHE A 237 -0.11 1.17 12.31
CA PHE A 237 1.11 1.72 11.73
C PHE A 237 1.21 3.26 11.82
N HIS A 238 0.12 3.99 12.06
CA HIS A 238 0.11 5.47 12.16
C HIS A 238 1.10 6.04 13.19
N GLN A 239 1.40 5.28 14.24
CA GLN A 239 2.35 5.67 15.29
C GLN A 239 3.84 5.46 14.94
N VAL A 240 4.14 4.81 13.81
CA VAL A 240 5.53 4.58 13.38
C VAL A 240 6.19 5.93 13.06
N PRO A 241 7.30 6.32 13.72
CA PRO A 241 7.78 7.69 13.64
C PRO A 241 8.17 8.12 12.23
N GLY A 242 7.54 9.21 11.78
CA GLY A 242 7.73 9.82 10.46
C GLY A 242 6.43 9.98 9.68
N PHE A 243 5.39 9.22 10.02
CA PHE A 243 4.02 9.52 9.59
C PHE A 243 3.51 10.81 10.26
N LEU A 244 2.69 11.55 9.52
CA LEU A 244 2.14 12.83 9.94
C LEU A 244 0.65 12.71 10.25
N GLU A 245 0.25 13.33 11.35
CA GLU A 245 -1.16 13.56 11.64
C GLU A 245 -1.69 14.75 10.85
N THR A 246 -2.87 14.56 10.26
CA THR A 246 -3.47 15.39 9.21
C THR A 246 -4.95 15.59 9.47
N GLY A 247 -5.45 16.82 9.39
CA GLY A 247 -6.88 17.13 9.41
C GLY A 247 -7.63 16.68 10.66
N HIS A 248 -8.82 16.10 10.44
CA HIS A 248 -9.72 15.61 11.49
C HIS A 248 -10.00 14.12 11.33
N GLU A 249 -9.73 13.32 12.37
CA GLU A 249 -9.89 11.87 12.37
C GLU A 249 -11.07 11.44 13.25
N LYS A 250 -12.02 10.69 12.68
CA LYS A 250 -13.14 10.04 13.36
C LYS A 250 -12.77 8.57 13.59
N LEU A 251 -12.53 8.21 14.84
CA LEU A 251 -12.25 6.82 15.21
C LEU A 251 -13.55 6.03 15.32
N VAL A 252 -13.59 4.87 14.67
CA VAL A 252 -14.65 3.87 14.77
C VAL A 252 -14.10 2.69 15.56
N GLN A 253 -14.65 2.43 16.74
CA GLN A 253 -14.16 1.35 17.61
C GLN A 253 -14.59 -0.02 17.08
N ASN A 254 -13.60 -0.89 16.84
CA ASN A 254 -13.81 -2.33 16.69
C ASN A 254 -14.15 -2.94 18.06
N VAL A 255 -14.98 -3.99 18.11
CA VAL A 255 -15.32 -4.70 19.36
C VAL A 255 -14.06 -5.34 20.02
N LYS A 256 -12.98 -5.58 19.26
CA LYS A 256 -11.67 -6.08 19.73
C LYS A 256 -10.61 -4.96 19.83
N ASP A 257 -10.91 -3.86 20.52
CA ASP A 257 -10.29 -2.53 20.39
C ASP A 257 -8.80 -2.31 20.80
N ASN A 258 -7.94 -3.31 21.03
CA ASN A 258 -6.69 -3.07 21.80
C ASN A 258 -5.38 -3.74 21.36
N SER A 259 -5.33 -4.37 20.19
CA SER A 259 -4.32 -5.41 19.93
C SER A 259 -3.17 -5.02 18.99
N LEU A 260 -3.40 -4.79 17.68
CA LEU A 260 -2.28 -4.51 16.73
C LEU A 260 -1.47 -3.27 17.09
N ARG A 261 -2.11 -2.25 17.65
CA ARG A 261 -1.43 -1.03 18.07
C ARG A 261 -0.35 -1.34 19.12
N SER A 262 -0.67 -2.11 20.16
CA SER A 262 0.29 -2.52 21.20
C SER A 262 1.46 -3.35 20.64
N VAL A 263 1.19 -4.17 19.61
CA VAL A 263 2.20 -4.97 18.90
C VAL A 263 3.20 -4.04 18.22
N ILE A 264 2.73 -3.06 17.44
CA ILE A 264 3.59 -2.10 16.74
C ILE A 264 4.31 -1.14 17.71
N GLU A 265 3.70 -0.72 18.84
CA GLU A 265 4.34 0.09 19.89
C GLU A 265 5.53 -0.64 20.55
N SER A 266 5.51 -1.98 20.58
CA SER A 266 6.61 -2.79 21.13
C SER A 266 7.86 -2.85 20.24
N ILE A 267 7.75 -2.48 18.95
CA ILE A 267 8.85 -2.57 17.99
C ILE A 267 9.84 -1.41 18.22
N PRO A 268 11.14 -1.69 18.48
CA PRO A 268 12.12 -0.64 18.74
C PRO A 268 12.26 0.36 17.59
N LEU A 269 12.38 1.66 17.90
CA LEU A 269 12.54 2.70 16.86
C LEU A 269 13.79 2.52 15.98
N SER A 270 14.82 1.84 16.50
CA SER A 270 16.00 1.46 15.73
C SER A 270 15.68 0.49 14.59
N PHE A 271 14.73 -0.43 14.78
CA PHE A 271 14.28 -1.37 13.74
C PHE A 271 13.70 -0.61 12.54
N PHE A 272 12.80 0.36 12.77
CA PHE A 272 12.21 1.14 11.68
C PHE A 272 13.24 2.00 10.93
N ARG A 273 14.24 2.55 11.63
CA ARG A 273 15.35 3.27 10.98
C ARG A 273 16.20 2.33 10.12
N GLU A 274 16.62 1.21 10.69
CA GLU A 274 17.42 0.19 10.00
C GLU A 274 16.69 -0.42 8.79
N LEU A 275 15.37 -0.63 8.90
CA LEU A 275 14.54 -1.10 7.80
C LEU A 275 14.52 -0.09 6.64
N ARG A 276 14.41 1.22 6.92
CA ARG A 276 14.51 2.25 5.88
C ARG A 276 15.89 2.30 5.24
N GLU A 277 16.96 2.17 6.01
CA GLU A 277 18.34 2.14 5.48
C GLU A 277 18.54 0.98 4.50
N VAL A 278 17.98 -0.21 4.79
CA VAL A 278 18.01 -1.37 3.89
C VAL A 278 17.12 -1.17 2.66
N LEU A 279 15.89 -0.71 2.84
CA LEU A 279 14.95 -0.48 1.73
C LEU A 279 15.39 0.68 0.82
N PHE A 280 16.16 1.65 1.32
CA PHE A 280 16.73 2.73 0.51
C PHE A 280 17.74 2.22 -0.54
N SER A 281 18.56 1.20 -0.22
CA SER A 281 19.41 0.59 -1.25
C SER A 281 18.59 -0.05 -2.37
N TYR A 282 17.47 -0.68 -2.03
CA TYR A 282 16.57 -1.30 -3.00
C TYR A 282 15.79 -0.27 -3.83
N SER A 283 15.40 0.87 -3.26
CA SER A 283 14.69 1.92 -4.01
C SER A 283 15.54 2.58 -5.10
N ILE A 284 16.87 2.65 -4.93
CA ILE A 284 17.77 3.14 -5.99
C ILE A 284 17.69 2.23 -7.23
N ILE A 285 17.61 0.92 -7.03
CA ILE A 285 17.53 -0.08 -8.10
C ILE A 285 16.15 -0.01 -8.75
N TYR A 286 15.09 0.04 -7.95
CA TYR A 286 13.71 0.16 -8.43
C TYR A 286 13.47 1.42 -9.29
N GLU A 287 13.96 2.59 -8.85
CA GLU A 287 13.82 3.84 -9.62
C GLU A 287 14.58 3.80 -10.95
N LYS A 288 15.78 3.20 -10.96
CA LYS A 288 16.68 3.18 -12.13
C LYS A 288 16.31 2.10 -13.14
N GLU A 289 15.91 0.91 -12.68
CA GLU A 289 15.84 -0.32 -13.48
C GLU A 289 14.49 -1.05 -13.35
N GLY A 290 13.58 -0.57 -12.49
CA GLY A 290 12.20 -1.07 -12.37
C GLY A 290 12.03 -2.25 -11.40
N PHE A 291 10.82 -2.82 -11.40
CA PHE A 291 10.48 -3.93 -10.52
C PHE A 291 11.30 -5.20 -10.81
N ASP A 292 11.54 -5.51 -12.09
CA ASP A 292 12.20 -6.74 -12.51
C ASP A 292 13.65 -6.79 -11.96
N ALA A 293 14.39 -5.69 -12.05
CA ALA A 293 15.72 -5.55 -11.45
C ALA A 293 15.69 -5.52 -9.91
N LEU A 294 14.65 -4.92 -9.30
CA LEU A 294 14.45 -4.99 -7.85
C LEU A 294 14.25 -6.45 -7.39
N TRP A 295 13.43 -7.20 -8.11
CA TRP A 295 13.15 -8.61 -7.85
C TRP A 295 14.42 -9.47 -8.01
N GLU A 296 15.20 -9.25 -9.06
CA GLU A 296 16.49 -9.91 -9.29
C GLU A 296 17.55 -9.55 -8.23
N GLU A 297 17.54 -8.32 -7.69
CA GLU A 297 18.40 -7.96 -6.55
C GLU A 297 17.97 -8.64 -5.25
N VAL A 298 16.67 -8.67 -4.96
CA VAL A 298 16.13 -9.22 -3.71
C VAL A 298 16.22 -10.76 -3.69
N THR A 299 15.99 -11.42 -4.82
CA THR A 299 15.80 -12.87 -4.91
C THR A 299 16.91 -13.62 -5.65
N GLY A 300 17.66 -12.94 -6.53
CA GLY A 300 18.56 -13.58 -7.50
C GLY A 300 17.85 -14.33 -8.63
N ILE A 301 16.53 -14.22 -8.75
CA ILE A 301 15.72 -14.91 -9.77
C ILE A 301 15.38 -13.93 -10.89
N ASP A 302 15.76 -14.25 -12.12
CA ASP A 302 15.37 -13.55 -13.35
C ASP A 302 13.84 -13.32 -13.40
N ALA A 303 13.41 -12.08 -13.62
CA ALA A 303 11.99 -11.73 -13.58
C ALA A 303 11.19 -12.31 -14.76
N ALA A 304 11.81 -12.52 -15.92
CA ALA A 304 11.18 -13.15 -17.08
C ALA A 304 10.91 -14.66 -16.86
N VAL A 305 11.67 -15.30 -15.97
CA VAL A 305 11.43 -16.68 -15.50
C VAL A 305 10.14 -16.74 -14.69
N VAL A 306 9.92 -15.77 -13.78
CA VAL A 306 8.68 -15.67 -12.98
C VAL A 306 7.48 -15.29 -13.85
N GLU A 307 7.64 -14.30 -14.73
CA GLU A 307 6.65 -13.91 -15.75
C GLU A 307 6.18 -15.12 -16.57
N GLY A 308 7.12 -15.94 -17.06
CA GLY A 308 6.82 -17.14 -17.83
C GLY A 308 6.06 -18.19 -17.04
N LEU A 309 6.31 -18.32 -15.73
CA LEU A 309 5.52 -19.20 -14.84
C LEU A 309 4.14 -18.63 -14.56
N PHE A 310 4.02 -17.33 -14.28
CA PHE A 310 2.75 -16.67 -14.01
C PHE A 310 1.79 -16.78 -15.19
N ARG A 311 2.24 -16.46 -16.41
CA ARG A 311 1.46 -16.70 -17.64
C ARG A 311 1.08 -18.17 -17.80
N SER A 312 2.02 -19.09 -17.56
CA SER A 312 1.74 -20.54 -17.55
C SER A 312 0.82 -21.03 -16.42
N ILE A 313 0.40 -20.16 -15.49
CA ILE A 313 -0.61 -20.47 -14.45
C ILE A 313 -1.94 -19.78 -14.80
N VAL A 314 -1.89 -18.53 -15.27
CA VAL A 314 -3.06 -17.77 -15.73
C VAL A 314 -3.70 -18.43 -16.96
N ASP A 315 -2.93 -18.68 -18.03
CA ASP A 315 -3.41 -19.34 -19.26
C ASP A 315 -4.00 -20.74 -18.98
N TYR A 316 -3.52 -21.42 -17.93
CA TYR A 316 -3.95 -22.78 -17.57
C TYR A 316 -5.13 -22.84 -16.59
N ARG A 317 -5.58 -21.72 -16.02
CA ARG A 317 -6.82 -21.69 -15.22
C ARG A 317 -8.08 -21.89 -16.07
N GLU A 318 -8.02 -21.73 -17.39
CA GLU A 318 -9.16 -21.95 -18.29
C GLU A 318 -9.34 -23.40 -18.77
N GLU A 319 -8.29 -24.24 -18.81
CA GLU A 319 -8.34 -25.59 -19.42
C GLU A 319 -8.29 -26.78 -18.43
N GLY A 320 -8.04 -26.54 -17.15
CA GLY A 320 -8.08 -27.58 -16.11
C GLY A 320 -6.73 -28.28 -15.80
N PHE A 321 -6.61 -28.75 -14.57
CA PHE A 321 -5.31 -29.02 -13.94
C PHE A 321 -4.66 -30.34 -14.42
N HIS A 322 -3.52 -30.25 -15.12
CA HIS A 322 -2.79 -31.41 -15.64
C HIS A 322 -1.27 -31.38 -15.39
N PHE A 323 -0.68 -32.58 -15.37
CA PHE A 323 0.74 -32.91 -15.06
C PHE A 323 1.81 -32.19 -15.92
N GLY A 324 1.42 -31.34 -16.87
CA GLY A 324 2.33 -30.54 -17.72
C GLY A 324 3.04 -29.43 -16.94
N LEU A 325 2.34 -28.78 -16.00
CA LEU A 325 2.88 -27.68 -15.18
C LEU A 325 4.21 -28.03 -14.50
N ILE A 326 4.34 -29.25 -13.95
CA ILE A 326 5.57 -29.72 -13.30
C ILE A 326 6.74 -29.82 -14.29
N LYS A 327 6.50 -30.19 -15.55
CA LYS A 327 7.55 -30.24 -16.59
C LYS A 327 7.95 -28.86 -17.07
N THR A 328 7.00 -27.93 -17.17
CA THR A 328 7.29 -26.52 -17.50
C THR A 328 8.09 -25.88 -16.38
N LEU A 329 7.64 -26.02 -15.12
CA LEU A 329 8.35 -25.59 -13.92
C LEU A 329 9.80 -26.12 -13.90
N LEU A 330 9.99 -27.43 -14.03
CA LEU A 330 11.33 -28.05 -14.05
C LEU A 330 12.21 -27.66 -15.25
N LYS A 331 11.63 -27.16 -16.34
CA LYS A 331 12.36 -26.66 -17.52
C LYS A 331 12.76 -25.19 -17.31
N VAL A 332 11.84 -24.37 -16.81
CA VAL A 332 12.06 -22.96 -16.47
C VAL A 332 13.08 -22.83 -15.34
N LEU A 333 12.97 -23.65 -14.28
CA LEU A 333 13.98 -23.79 -13.21
C LEU A 333 15.37 -24.28 -13.70
N LYS A 334 15.48 -24.81 -14.92
CA LYS A 334 16.76 -25.18 -15.55
C LYS A 334 17.30 -24.14 -16.53
N GLN A 335 16.47 -23.18 -16.93
CA GLN A 335 16.85 -22.13 -17.89
C GLN A 335 17.11 -20.79 -17.18
N GLY A 336 16.40 -20.50 -16.09
CA GLY A 336 16.56 -19.26 -15.31
C GLY A 336 17.80 -19.22 -14.40
N PHE A 337 18.24 -20.36 -13.87
CA PHE A 337 19.41 -20.42 -12.99
C PHE A 337 20.70 -20.64 -13.80
N GLY A 338 21.02 -19.64 -14.64
CA GLY A 338 22.18 -19.66 -15.55
C GLY A 338 23.53 -19.82 -14.84
N SER A 339 23.63 -19.33 -13.61
CA SER A 339 24.63 -19.78 -12.65
C SER A 339 24.03 -19.86 -11.24
N PHE A 340 24.29 -20.96 -10.51
CA PHE A 340 23.85 -21.09 -9.11
C PHE A 340 24.62 -20.17 -8.15
N GLY A 341 25.69 -19.50 -8.63
CA GLY A 341 26.51 -18.58 -7.84
C GLY A 341 25.82 -17.25 -7.55
N GLU A 342 25.10 -16.67 -8.52
CA GLU A 342 24.55 -15.31 -8.38
C GLU A 342 23.45 -15.20 -7.31
N VAL A 343 22.64 -16.25 -7.14
CA VAL A 343 21.66 -16.36 -6.04
C VAL A 343 22.36 -16.53 -4.68
N TYR A 344 23.46 -17.30 -4.66
CA TYR A 344 24.25 -17.55 -3.45
C TYR A 344 25.03 -16.30 -2.98
N ASP A 345 25.61 -15.54 -3.90
CA ASP A 345 26.35 -14.31 -3.60
C ASP A 345 25.43 -13.18 -3.07
N ARG A 346 24.12 -13.23 -3.36
CA ARG A 346 23.10 -12.24 -2.95
C ARG A 346 22.31 -12.63 -1.69
N LEU A 347 22.23 -13.93 -1.36
CA LEU A 347 21.66 -14.47 -0.11
C LEU A 347 22.15 -13.78 1.19
N PRO A 348 23.42 -13.32 1.33
CA PRO A 348 23.91 -12.54 2.48
C PRO A 348 23.19 -11.20 2.76
N ILE A 349 22.39 -10.68 1.82
CA ILE A 349 21.64 -9.43 2.00
C ILE A 349 20.19 -9.74 2.39
N LEU A 350 19.52 -10.66 1.69
CA LEU A 350 18.21 -11.18 2.06
C LEU A 350 18.22 -11.77 3.48
N SER A 351 19.28 -12.50 3.82
CA SER A 351 19.48 -13.02 5.18
C SER A 351 19.65 -11.92 6.23
N LYS A 352 20.17 -10.72 5.94
CA LYS A 352 20.19 -9.62 6.93
C LYS A 352 18.79 -9.10 7.25
N LEU A 353 17.91 -9.03 6.25
CA LEU A 353 16.50 -8.68 6.46
C LEU A 353 15.79 -9.79 7.24
N LEU A 354 15.94 -11.05 6.80
CA LEU A 354 15.34 -12.22 7.44
C LEU A 354 15.86 -12.44 8.87
N ILE A 355 17.16 -12.25 9.16
CA ILE A 355 17.73 -12.32 10.52
C ILE A 355 17.12 -11.24 11.42
N ARG A 356 16.92 -10.02 10.93
CA ARG A 356 16.34 -8.93 11.75
C ARG A 356 14.85 -9.10 11.98
N LEU A 357 14.12 -9.59 10.97
CA LEU A 357 12.72 -10.02 11.13
C LEU A 357 12.65 -11.18 12.13
N TYR A 358 13.44 -12.24 11.93
CA TYR A 358 13.56 -13.40 12.82
C TYR A 358 13.86 -13.00 14.27
N ASN A 359 14.80 -12.09 14.52
CA ASN A 359 15.16 -11.66 15.87
C ASN A 359 14.02 -10.95 16.62
N ASN A 360 13.04 -10.40 15.91
CA ASN A 360 11.87 -9.72 16.49
C ASN A 360 10.58 -10.58 16.40
N ALA A 361 10.53 -11.53 15.46
CA ALA A 361 9.36 -12.35 15.17
C ALA A 361 8.83 -13.17 16.37
N PRO A 362 9.65 -13.82 17.22
CA PRO A 362 9.14 -14.50 18.42
C PRO A 362 8.31 -13.61 19.34
N ASN A 363 8.68 -12.33 19.49
CA ASN A 363 7.93 -11.37 20.29
C ASN A 363 6.67 -10.92 19.55
N LEU A 364 6.77 -10.61 18.26
CA LEU A 364 5.64 -10.24 17.40
C LEU A 364 4.55 -11.33 17.42
N ILE A 365 4.94 -12.57 17.17
CA ILE A 365 4.07 -13.75 17.08
C ILE A 365 3.47 -14.12 18.45
N LYS A 366 4.24 -13.96 19.53
CA LYS A 366 3.72 -14.07 20.90
C LYS A 366 2.66 -13.01 21.18
N LEU A 367 2.91 -11.75 20.82
CA LEU A 367 1.96 -10.65 21.05
C LEU A 367 0.69 -10.82 20.20
N LEU A 368 0.79 -11.28 18.95
CA LEU A 368 -0.37 -11.62 18.12
C LEU A 368 -1.21 -12.74 18.76
N MET A 369 -0.58 -13.75 19.35
CA MET A 369 -1.28 -14.81 20.09
C MET A 369 -1.90 -14.32 21.41
N GLU A 370 -1.18 -13.55 22.23
CA GLU A 370 -1.69 -12.97 23.48
C GLU A 370 -2.90 -12.05 23.24
N ASN A 371 -3.01 -11.49 22.04
CA ASN A 371 -4.11 -10.65 21.59
C ASN A 371 -5.21 -11.39 20.81
N GLY A 372 -5.09 -12.71 20.59
CA GLY A 372 -6.12 -13.52 19.94
C GLY A 372 -6.24 -13.35 18.42
N TYR A 373 -5.21 -12.82 17.73
CA TYR A 373 -5.10 -12.90 16.27
C TYR A 373 -4.55 -14.25 15.79
N VAL A 374 -3.77 -14.92 16.63
CA VAL A 374 -3.11 -16.19 16.33
C VAL A 374 -3.52 -17.18 17.41
N THR A 375 -4.03 -18.35 17.03
CA THR A 375 -4.36 -19.40 17.98
C THR A 375 -3.10 -19.97 18.63
N HIS A 376 -3.25 -20.68 19.75
CA HIS A 376 -2.10 -21.32 20.39
C HIS A 376 -1.43 -22.38 19.51
N GLU A 377 -2.20 -23.04 18.65
CA GLU A 377 -1.71 -24.05 17.69
C GLU A 377 -0.89 -23.40 16.56
N GLU A 378 -1.39 -22.30 15.98
CA GLU A 378 -0.65 -21.51 15.01
C GLU A 378 0.61 -20.88 15.61
N TYR A 379 0.55 -20.34 16.84
CA TYR A 379 1.72 -19.82 17.55
C TYR A 379 2.83 -20.88 17.70
N ILE A 380 2.48 -22.12 18.05
CA ILE A 380 3.45 -23.22 18.15
C ILE A 380 4.05 -23.50 16.77
N LYS A 381 3.21 -23.70 15.75
CA LYS A 381 3.62 -23.98 14.36
C LYS A 381 4.51 -22.86 13.78
N TRP A 382 4.18 -21.60 14.03
CA TRP A 382 4.96 -20.44 13.58
C TRP A 382 6.31 -20.36 14.30
N LYS A 383 6.35 -20.69 15.60
CA LYS A 383 7.60 -20.76 16.37
C LYS A 383 8.50 -21.91 15.93
N GLU A 384 7.93 -23.06 15.58
CA GLU A 384 8.66 -24.19 14.99
C GLU A 384 9.22 -23.82 13.61
N ASN A 385 8.43 -23.16 12.77
CA ASN A 385 8.87 -22.65 11.46
C ASN A 385 10.02 -21.63 11.58
N LEU A 386 9.95 -20.72 12.56
CA LEU A 386 11.06 -19.80 12.87
C LEU A 386 12.34 -20.55 13.24
N HIS A 387 12.25 -21.65 13.99
CA HIS A 387 13.43 -22.45 14.35
C HIS A 387 14.12 -23.07 13.12
N ILE A 388 13.37 -23.47 12.09
CA ILE A 388 13.92 -23.97 10.82
C ILE A 388 14.70 -22.86 10.08
N ILE A 389 14.20 -21.62 10.10
CA ILE A 389 14.90 -20.45 9.52
C ILE A 389 16.21 -20.17 10.28
N ASP A 390 16.20 -20.28 11.60
CA ASP A 390 17.38 -20.11 12.47
C ASP A 390 18.46 -21.16 12.23
N GLU A 391 18.09 -22.45 12.11
CA GLU A 391 19.03 -23.50 11.74
C GLU A 391 19.62 -23.28 10.35
N PHE A 392 18.79 -22.89 9.37
CA PHE A 392 19.26 -22.56 8.01
C PHE A 392 20.28 -21.41 8.03
N ILE A 393 19.99 -20.33 8.75
CA ILE A 393 20.90 -19.18 8.92
C ILE A 393 22.21 -19.63 9.58
N LYS A 394 22.14 -20.39 10.68
CA LYS A 394 23.32 -20.80 11.46
C LYS A 394 24.26 -21.71 10.69
N VAL A 395 23.73 -22.66 9.94
CA VAL A 395 24.53 -23.60 9.13
C VAL A 395 25.29 -22.87 8.02
N HIS A 396 24.65 -21.89 7.35
CA HIS A 396 25.22 -21.26 6.15
C HIS A 396 25.95 -19.93 6.44
N ALA A 397 25.86 -19.39 7.65
CA ALA A 397 26.66 -18.24 8.09
C ALA A 397 28.09 -18.59 8.52
N SER A 398 28.42 -19.88 8.72
CA SER A 398 29.71 -20.32 9.28
C SER A 398 30.67 -21.00 8.29
N GLU A 399 30.19 -21.57 7.18
CA GLU A 399 31.03 -22.34 6.25
C GLU A 399 30.81 -21.91 4.79
N ALA A 400 31.72 -21.09 4.26
CA ALA A 400 31.75 -20.68 2.86
C ALA A 400 32.96 -21.32 2.15
N SER A 401 32.78 -22.53 1.62
CA SER A 401 33.65 -23.11 0.59
C SER A 401 32.83 -23.87 -0.45
N LEU A 402 33.10 -23.58 -1.73
CA LEU A 402 32.28 -24.02 -2.87
C LEU A 402 32.34 -25.52 -3.18
N ASP A 403 33.33 -26.26 -2.66
CA ASP A 403 33.68 -27.59 -3.17
C ASP A 403 32.89 -28.77 -2.55
N ASP A 404 32.30 -28.61 -1.36
CA ASP A 404 31.65 -29.73 -0.64
C ASP A 404 30.13 -29.83 -0.83
N MET A 405 29.46 -28.81 -1.40
CA MET A 405 28.00 -28.84 -1.63
C MET A 405 27.61 -29.68 -2.85
N LYS A 406 27.63 -31.01 -2.69
CA LYS A 406 26.69 -31.88 -3.42
C LYS A 406 25.27 -31.51 -3.02
N VAL A 407 24.63 -30.66 -3.84
CA VAL A 407 23.26 -30.11 -3.73
C VAL A 407 22.34 -31.03 -2.91
N ASP A 408 22.23 -30.74 -1.62
CA ASP A 408 21.42 -31.53 -0.70
C ASP A 408 19.94 -31.21 -0.97
N ILE A 409 19.09 -32.25 -0.92
CA ILE A 409 17.63 -32.12 -0.94
C ILE A 409 17.15 -31.20 0.18
N ARG A 410 17.94 -31.03 1.26
CA ARG A 410 17.72 -30.04 2.33
C ARG A 410 17.85 -28.58 1.90
N LEU A 411 18.64 -28.24 0.87
CA LEU A 411 18.67 -26.86 0.33
C LEU A 411 17.40 -26.56 -0.46
N TRP A 412 16.94 -27.51 -1.29
CA TRP A 412 15.62 -27.43 -1.93
C TRP A 412 14.49 -27.46 -0.91
N GLY A 413 14.64 -28.26 0.14
CA GLY A 413 13.76 -28.26 1.31
C GLY A 413 13.72 -26.87 1.94
N ALA A 414 14.87 -26.25 2.23
CA ALA A 414 14.95 -24.93 2.85
C ALA A 414 14.45 -23.81 1.91
N ILE A 415 14.69 -23.87 0.60
CA ILE A 415 14.19 -22.87 -0.36
C ILE A 415 12.71 -23.06 -0.64
N LEU A 416 12.19 -24.30 -0.77
CA LEU A 416 10.74 -24.53 -0.79
C LEU A 416 10.12 -24.24 0.57
N THR A 417 10.81 -24.40 1.70
CA THR A 417 10.30 -24.02 3.01
C THR A 417 10.36 -22.51 3.20
N VAL A 418 11.36 -21.78 2.71
CA VAL A 418 11.39 -20.31 2.74
C VAL A 418 10.46 -19.71 1.68
N TYR A 419 10.21 -20.40 0.56
CA TYR A 419 9.17 -20.02 -0.40
C TYR A 419 7.78 -20.36 0.14
N GLN A 420 7.53 -21.54 0.70
CA GLN A 420 6.26 -21.90 1.36
C GLN A 420 6.08 -21.19 2.70
N LEU A 421 7.13 -20.61 3.29
CA LEU A 421 7.03 -19.69 4.43
C LEU A 421 6.91 -18.26 3.96
N ASN A 422 7.48 -17.80 2.85
CA ASN A 422 7.07 -16.50 2.32
C ASN A 422 5.63 -16.59 1.82
N GLU A 423 5.25 -17.61 1.06
CA GLU A 423 3.87 -17.91 0.70
C GLU A 423 3.01 -18.07 1.96
N LYS A 424 3.31 -18.94 2.94
CA LYS A 424 2.48 -19.08 4.17
C LYS A 424 2.84 -18.18 5.37
N VAL A 425 3.63 -17.12 5.23
CA VAL A 425 3.92 -16.14 6.31
C VAL A 425 3.79 -14.73 5.78
N ILE A 426 4.07 -14.47 4.50
CA ILE A 426 3.49 -13.31 3.81
C ILE A 426 1.99 -13.57 3.62
N TYR A 427 1.51 -14.80 3.40
CA TYR A 427 0.08 -15.07 3.51
C TYR A 427 -0.36 -15.35 4.96
N SER A 428 0.40 -15.97 5.88
CA SER A 428 0.00 -15.91 7.32
C SER A 428 0.24 -14.55 7.99
N LEU A 429 0.52 -13.51 7.20
CA LEU A 429 0.35 -12.10 7.56
C LEU A 429 -0.53 -11.33 6.54
N ILE A 430 -1.05 -11.97 5.48
CA ILE A 430 -2.04 -11.40 4.56
C ILE A 430 -3.33 -12.24 4.70
N GLU A 431 -3.40 -13.48 4.19
CA GLU A 431 -4.48 -14.46 4.51
C GLU A 431 -4.82 -14.61 6.00
N ASP A 432 -3.87 -14.67 6.95
CA ASP A 432 -4.24 -14.78 8.39
C ASP A 432 -4.40 -13.42 9.10
N ILE A 433 -4.03 -12.31 8.43
CA ILE A 433 -4.71 -11.04 8.74
C ILE A 433 -6.16 -11.12 8.22
N GLU A 434 -6.43 -11.69 7.04
CA GLU A 434 -7.78 -11.89 6.46
C GLU A 434 -8.64 -12.98 7.14
N VAL A 435 -8.04 -13.89 7.94
CA VAL A 435 -8.74 -14.98 8.66
C VAL A 435 -8.82 -14.70 10.17
N GLY A 436 -7.91 -13.88 10.72
CA GLY A 436 -8.07 -13.27 12.06
C GLY A 436 -8.93 -11.99 12.05
N VAL A 437 -8.98 -11.30 10.91
CA VAL A 437 -9.83 -10.15 10.57
C VAL A 437 -10.48 -10.47 9.23
N GLU A 438 -11.71 -11.00 9.25
CA GLU A 438 -12.46 -11.41 8.04
C GLU A 438 -12.24 -10.41 6.88
N SER A 439 -11.63 -10.90 5.80
CA SER A 439 -11.26 -10.23 4.53
C SER A 439 -12.18 -9.06 4.11
N HIS A 440 -12.04 -7.89 4.74
CA HIS A 440 -12.91 -6.72 4.59
C HIS A 440 -12.44 -5.55 5.51
N ASP A 441 -11.33 -4.84 5.26
CA ASP A 441 -10.98 -3.67 6.11
C ASP A 441 -11.93 -2.47 5.85
N LEU A 442 -12.12 -2.07 4.59
CA LEU A 442 -13.10 -1.06 4.21
C LEU A 442 -14.54 -1.53 4.44
N ASP A 443 -14.82 -2.80 4.15
CA ASP A 443 -16.16 -3.39 4.34
C ASP A 443 -16.51 -3.63 5.82
N SER A 444 -15.54 -3.94 6.68
CA SER A 444 -15.73 -3.92 8.15
C SER A 444 -16.00 -2.51 8.62
N LEU A 445 -15.27 -1.50 8.12
CA LEU A 445 -15.56 -0.11 8.43
C LEU A 445 -16.98 0.28 7.97
N ILE A 446 -17.39 -0.12 6.77
CA ILE A 446 -18.76 0.05 6.25
C ILE A 446 -19.79 -0.66 7.15
N TYR A 447 -19.52 -1.89 7.60
CA TYR A 447 -20.37 -2.63 8.53
C TYR A 447 -20.52 -1.91 9.87
N TYR A 448 -19.43 -1.42 10.45
CA TYR A 448 -19.46 -0.66 11.69
C TYR A 448 -20.21 0.66 11.51
N LEU A 449 -19.94 1.43 10.46
CA LEU A 449 -20.70 2.65 10.15
C LEU A 449 -22.21 2.38 10.04
N GLN A 450 -22.62 1.33 9.29
CA GLN A 450 -24.02 0.89 9.19
C GLN A 450 -24.65 0.50 10.54
N THR A 451 -23.84 0.01 11.48
CA THR A 451 -24.31 -0.47 12.78
C THR A 451 -24.43 0.67 13.79
N TYR A 452 -23.45 1.59 13.81
CA TYR A 452 -23.49 2.78 14.66
C TYR A 452 -24.67 3.71 14.32
N ASP A 453 -24.95 3.94 13.02
CA ASP A 453 -26.09 4.79 12.62
C ASP A 453 -27.46 4.22 13.05
N LYS A 454 -27.57 2.90 13.26
CA LYS A 454 -28.79 2.24 13.75
C LYS A 454 -28.95 2.24 15.27
N ILE A 455 -27.93 2.64 16.02
CA ILE A 455 -27.94 2.68 17.50
C ILE A 455 -28.28 4.10 18.02
N PHE A 456 -28.17 5.13 17.17
CA PHE A 456 -28.40 6.54 17.51
C PHE A 456 -29.58 7.20 16.74
N LEU A 457 -30.48 6.39 16.17
CA LEU A 457 -31.79 6.78 15.63
C LEU A 457 -32.92 6.09 16.41
#